data_AF-A0A9D9CUB8-F1
#
_entry.id   AF-A0A9D9CUB8-F1
#
_cell.length_a   1.000
_cell.length_b   1.000
_cell.length_c   1.000
_cell.angle_alpha   90.00
_cell.angle_beta   90.00
_cell.angle_gamma   90.00
#
_symmetry.space_group_name_H-M   'P 1'
#
loop_
_entity.id
_entity.type
_entity.pdbx_description
1 polymer ?
#
loop_
_entity_poly.entity_id
_entity_poly.type
_entity_poly.pdbx_seq_one_letter_code
_entity_poly.pdbx_strand_id
1 'polypeptide(L)'
;MKRFLVLLLAALASLSVLGQNRGKFAFFADTHIAEGAKSIEELEACIEDVNSNPEIEFSILAGDITEFGSDREIRLAKSIIDKLEKPYYVVAGNHDAKWSESGCNTFEKVFGYGHFEFEAFGLKFVGTNSGPNMRMAPALVPRESIVLLDSLVKATPSDKPIVFVNHFPQDTSVLNYFQVLDILKESNIQLVMGGHWHNNVVLDYEGIPGILLRSSQAKGRKGPVYSIVTVDNGKISVSEKVVGIEPFEPWYELQMTEPLPFNRRYQVYGQRPDYSANGKYPNVKELWTLQESGDIGAGAVYSEDNVVYTTTQGYVKCVSLASGELKWSVKLNGKVYSTPAVYKKYVVVGCADNIIYCLDIKSGKELWKHHCDKSVLASPNIYDGVVYIGASDGRFRALNLKTGHLVWSFSDVKGFVESKAYVDEAQVVFGDWANTLYSLDRASGKLMWTWRVKGSRMYSPAAVWPVKSGNRLFVVTPERKTYSIEASSGSTMWEHRGGRESVGISALGDRVFVKTMKDTVFCFSTAPAMKAQVLWAADTQIGYDIAPTPTAYYEGMAFVPTDKGSIVALNAETGEIMWRYKLSFALVNSIVPIENVKERKILVTTMDGKVSLLSY
;
A
#
# COMPACT_ATOMS: atom_id res chain seq x y z
N MET A 1 -60.68 47.28 -0.40
CA MET A 1 -59.34 47.02 -0.97
C MET A 1 -58.35 46.70 0.14
N LYS A 2 -57.67 45.54 0.00
CA LYS A 2 -56.36 45.18 0.60
C LYS A 2 -56.25 44.91 2.12
N ARG A 3 -56.91 43.85 2.59
CA ARG A 3 -56.42 42.96 3.67
C ARG A 3 -57.17 41.63 3.56
N PHE A 4 -56.69 40.63 2.82
CA PHE A 4 -57.09 39.20 2.95
C PHE A 4 -56.38 38.22 1.96
N LEU A 5 -55.19 38.54 1.42
CA LEU A 5 -54.58 37.72 0.38
C LEU A 5 -53.07 37.48 0.56
N VAL A 6 -52.64 37.00 1.74
CA VAL A 6 -51.24 36.55 1.95
C VAL A 6 -51.14 35.19 2.67
N LEU A 7 -52.24 34.61 3.15
CA LEU A 7 -52.20 33.34 3.90
C LEU A 7 -52.47 32.08 3.06
N LEU A 8 -52.63 32.17 1.73
CA LEU A 8 -52.90 31.01 0.87
C LEU A 8 -51.73 30.56 -0.03
N LEU A 9 -50.58 31.23 0.01
CA LEU A 9 -49.38 30.85 -0.76
C LEU A 9 -48.28 30.18 0.07
N ALA A 10 -48.48 30.07 1.39
CA ALA A 10 -47.56 29.36 2.28
C ALA A 10 -47.98 27.90 2.57
N ALA A 11 -49.07 27.41 1.96
CA ALA A 11 -49.60 26.06 2.16
C ALA A 11 -49.26 25.08 1.02
N LEU A 12 -48.37 25.45 0.08
CA LEU A 12 -47.94 24.59 -1.04
C LEU A 12 -46.42 24.37 -1.13
N ALA A 13 -45.64 24.79 -0.12
CA ALA A 13 -44.19 24.57 -0.07
C ALA A 13 -43.73 23.85 1.22
N SER A 14 -44.64 23.13 1.88
CA SER A 14 -44.34 22.23 2.98
C SER A 14 -44.91 20.84 2.69
N LEU A 15 -44.66 20.33 1.48
CA LEU A 15 -44.51 18.89 1.32
C LEU A 15 -43.13 18.58 1.88
N SER A 16 -43.15 18.15 3.14
CA SER A 16 -42.08 17.42 3.78
C SER A 16 -41.33 16.58 2.75
N VAL A 17 -40.02 16.82 2.63
CA VAL A 17 -39.06 15.84 2.12
C VAL A 17 -39.12 14.64 3.06
N LEU A 18 -40.16 13.82 2.89
CA LEU A 18 -40.09 12.40 3.19
C LEU A 18 -38.99 11.91 2.27
N GLY A 19 -37.87 11.44 2.84
CA GLY A 19 -36.71 10.97 2.07
C GLY A 19 -37.20 10.10 0.92
N GLN A 20 -36.91 10.49 -0.31
CA GLN A 20 -37.28 9.69 -1.46
C GLN A 20 -36.52 8.37 -1.32
N ASN A 21 -37.20 7.26 -1.01
CA ASN A 21 -36.62 5.92 -0.96
C ASN A 21 -36.55 5.28 -2.36
N ARG A 22 -36.41 6.12 -3.39
CA ARG A 22 -36.36 5.73 -4.79
C ARG A 22 -35.43 6.65 -5.57
N GLY A 23 -34.75 6.12 -6.57
CA GLY A 23 -33.90 6.87 -7.49
C GLY A 23 -32.91 5.97 -8.21
N LYS A 24 -32.12 6.55 -9.12
CA LYS A 24 -31.10 5.83 -9.88
C LYS A 24 -29.74 6.50 -9.75
N PHE A 25 -28.68 5.71 -9.76
CA PHE A 25 -27.32 6.22 -9.85
C PHE A 25 -26.48 5.39 -10.82
N ALA A 26 -25.45 6.02 -11.39
CA ALA A 26 -24.46 5.35 -12.24
C ALA A 26 -23.33 4.77 -11.39
N PHE A 27 -22.82 3.61 -11.77
CA PHE A 27 -21.64 3.01 -11.16
C PHE A 27 -20.61 2.64 -12.22
N PHE A 28 -19.38 3.09 -12.01
CA PHE A 28 -18.22 2.80 -12.85
C PHE A 28 -17.21 1.99 -12.05
N ALA A 29 -16.86 0.81 -12.54
CA ALA A 29 -15.74 0.03 -12.02
C ALA A 29 -14.58 0.06 -13.02
N ASP A 30 -13.34 0.03 -12.52
CA ASP A 30 -12.13 -0.30 -13.27
C ASP A 30 -11.98 0.48 -14.59
N THR A 31 -11.91 1.81 -14.50
CA THR A 31 -11.82 2.66 -15.71
C THR A 31 -10.45 2.57 -16.38
N HIS A 32 -9.38 2.32 -15.61
CA HIS A 32 -8.00 2.13 -16.10
C HIS A 32 -7.60 3.23 -17.11
N ILE A 33 -7.69 4.49 -16.68
CA ILE A 33 -7.31 5.65 -17.47
C ILE A 33 -5.79 5.71 -17.59
N ALA A 34 -5.33 5.75 -18.85
CA ALA A 34 -3.95 5.95 -19.24
C ALA A 34 -3.91 6.82 -20.50
N GLU A 35 -2.84 7.60 -20.67
CA GLU A 35 -2.72 8.48 -21.83
C GLU A 35 -2.70 7.68 -23.14
N GLY A 36 -3.47 8.14 -24.13
CA GLY A 36 -3.58 7.50 -25.45
C GLY A 36 -4.30 6.15 -25.40
N ALA A 37 -4.85 5.76 -24.25
CA ALA A 37 -5.65 4.56 -24.13
C ALA A 37 -7.09 4.81 -24.60
N LYS A 38 -7.66 3.79 -25.25
CA LYS A 38 -9.06 3.77 -25.68
C LYS A 38 -10.04 3.97 -24.51
N SER A 39 -9.62 3.66 -23.28
CA SER A 39 -10.42 3.84 -22.08
C SER A 39 -10.87 5.28 -21.82
N ILE A 40 -10.15 6.27 -22.35
CA ILE A 40 -10.54 7.69 -22.29
C ILE A 40 -11.83 7.90 -23.09
N GLU A 41 -11.82 7.56 -24.38
CA GLU A 41 -12.97 7.72 -25.28
C GLU A 41 -14.18 6.92 -24.78
N GLU A 42 -13.95 5.71 -24.24
CA GLU A 42 -15.00 4.86 -23.70
C GLU A 42 -15.63 5.46 -22.43
N LEU A 43 -14.83 6.02 -21.52
CA LEU A 43 -15.36 6.69 -20.33
C LEU A 43 -16.11 7.98 -20.69
N GLU A 44 -15.60 8.77 -21.62
CA GLU A 44 -16.27 10.00 -22.09
C GLU A 44 -17.65 9.71 -22.67
N ALA A 45 -17.77 8.68 -23.51
CA ALA A 45 -19.06 8.25 -24.05
C ALA A 45 -20.06 7.85 -22.96
N CYS A 46 -19.60 7.16 -21.91
CA CYS A 46 -20.48 6.82 -20.78
C CYS A 46 -20.86 8.07 -19.96
N ILE A 47 -19.96 9.03 -19.77
CA ILE A 47 -20.26 10.30 -19.07
C ILE A 47 -21.31 11.12 -19.83
N GLU A 48 -21.20 11.20 -21.16
CA GLU A 48 -22.19 11.87 -22.00
C GLU A 48 -23.58 11.21 -21.87
N ASP A 49 -23.62 9.87 -21.91
CA ASP A 49 -24.86 9.10 -21.71
C ASP A 49 -25.46 9.38 -20.31
N VAL A 50 -24.65 9.37 -19.25
CA VAL A 50 -25.07 9.68 -17.88
C VAL A 50 -25.61 11.10 -17.74
N ASN A 51 -24.95 12.10 -18.34
CA ASN A 51 -25.40 13.49 -18.31
C ASN A 51 -26.75 13.66 -19.02
N SER A 52 -26.94 12.96 -20.14
CA SER A 52 -28.18 13.02 -20.92
C SER A 52 -29.38 12.35 -20.25
N ASN A 53 -29.17 11.44 -19.29
CA ASN A 53 -30.22 10.69 -18.63
C ASN A 53 -30.73 11.38 -17.35
N PRO A 54 -31.89 12.05 -17.33
CA PRO A 54 -32.35 12.81 -16.17
C PRO A 54 -32.71 11.95 -14.94
N GLU A 55 -32.84 10.63 -15.07
CA GLU A 55 -33.18 9.75 -13.95
C GLU A 55 -31.97 9.40 -13.06
N ILE A 56 -30.75 9.56 -13.58
CA ILE A 56 -29.52 9.33 -12.79
C ILE A 56 -29.26 10.56 -11.93
N GLU A 57 -29.12 10.40 -10.62
CA GLU A 57 -28.96 11.52 -9.67
C GLU A 57 -27.50 11.77 -9.27
N PHE A 58 -26.68 10.72 -9.24
CA PHE A 58 -25.24 10.81 -8.97
C PHE A 58 -24.49 9.63 -9.58
N SER A 59 -23.15 9.65 -9.48
CA SER A 59 -22.27 8.57 -9.92
C SER A 59 -21.35 8.07 -8.79
N ILE A 60 -21.01 6.78 -8.81
CA ILE A 60 -19.95 6.20 -7.97
C ILE A 60 -18.87 5.59 -8.87
N LEU A 61 -17.60 5.83 -8.55
CA LEU A 61 -16.45 5.25 -9.22
C LEU A 61 -15.64 4.41 -8.21
N ALA A 62 -15.50 3.11 -8.45
CA ALA A 62 -15.00 2.15 -7.45
C ALA A 62 -13.64 1.52 -7.81
N GLY A 63 -12.60 2.34 -7.75
CA GLY A 63 -11.19 1.95 -7.87
C GLY A 63 -10.73 1.56 -9.26
N ASP A 64 -9.42 1.34 -9.34
CA ASP A 64 -8.65 1.19 -10.58
C ASP A 64 -9.05 2.27 -11.58
N ILE A 65 -9.01 3.51 -11.10
CA ILE A 65 -9.38 4.68 -11.88
C ILE A 65 -8.34 4.91 -12.98
N THR A 66 -7.07 4.71 -12.65
CA THR A 66 -5.91 4.85 -13.52
C THR A 66 -5.20 3.52 -13.71
N GLU A 67 -4.34 3.41 -14.73
CA GLU A 67 -3.56 2.19 -14.97
C GLU A 67 -2.34 2.08 -14.02
N PHE A 68 -1.68 3.19 -13.68
CA PHE A 68 -0.46 3.15 -12.85
C PHE A 68 -0.43 4.10 -11.66
N GLY A 69 -1.49 4.88 -11.41
CA GLY A 69 -1.53 5.80 -10.26
C GLY A 69 -0.51 6.93 -10.36
N SER A 70 -0.04 7.22 -11.58
CA SER A 70 0.88 8.33 -11.80
C SER A 70 0.18 9.67 -11.59
N ASP A 71 0.94 10.68 -11.16
CA ASP A 71 0.38 12.01 -10.90
C ASP A 71 -0.34 12.60 -12.13
N ARG A 72 0.14 12.25 -13.32
CA ARG A 72 -0.43 12.67 -14.58
C ARG A 72 -1.73 11.96 -14.91
N GLU A 73 -1.78 10.63 -14.75
CA GLU A 73 -3.00 9.84 -14.99
C GLU A 73 -4.11 10.23 -14.01
N ILE A 74 -3.80 10.47 -12.74
CA ILE A 74 -4.80 10.87 -11.75
C ILE A 74 -5.44 12.22 -12.14
N ARG A 75 -4.62 13.20 -12.58
CA ARG A 75 -5.13 14.50 -13.05
C ARG A 75 -5.92 14.37 -14.34
N LEU A 76 -5.48 13.52 -15.27
CA LEU A 76 -6.20 13.23 -16.50
C LEU A 76 -7.58 12.60 -16.19
N ALA A 77 -7.62 11.58 -15.34
CA ALA A 77 -8.86 10.95 -14.91
C ALA A 77 -9.80 11.97 -14.27
N LYS A 78 -9.31 12.83 -13.35
CA LYS A 78 -10.10 13.93 -12.78
C LYS A 78 -10.68 14.84 -13.86
N SER A 79 -9.89 15.26 -14.85
CA SER A 79 -10.37 16.15 -15.91
C SER A 79 -11.48 15.54 -16.79
N ILE A 80 -11.51 14.21 -16.88
CA ILE A 80 -12.56 13.47 -17.60
C ILE A 80 -13.79 13.34 -16.69
N ILE A 81 -13.60 12.88 -15.45
CA ILE A 81 -14.68 12.66 -14.48
C ILE A 81 -15.41 13.97 -14.15
N ASP A 82 -14.71 15.11 -14.14
CA ASP A 82 -15.29 16.45 -13.92
C ASP A 82 -16.26 16.91 -15.00
N LYS A 83 -16.35 16.19 -16.11
CA LYS A 83 -17.37 16.41 -17.13
C LYS A 83 -18.73 15.85 -16.72
N LEU A 84 -18.83 15.06 -15.66
CA LEU A 84 -20.11 14.69 -15.07
C LEU A 84 -20.81 15.95 -14.54
N GLU A 85 -22.01 16.24 -15.04
CA GLU A 85 -22.82 17.38 -14.60
C GLU A 85 -23.51 17.14 -13.25
N LYS A 86 -23.40 15.91 -12.74
CA LYS A 86 -24.02 15.40 -11.53
C LYS A 86 -22.97 15.09 -10.46
N PRO A 87 -23.34 15.08 -9.17
CA PRO A 87 -22.41 14.69 -8.11
C PRO A 87 -21.79 13.32 -8.38
N TYR A 88 -20.51 13.17 -8.04
CA TYR A 88 -19.83 11.88 -8.11
C TYR A 88 -19.02 11.62 -6.85
N TYR A 89 -18.85 10.34 -6.53
CA TYR A 89 -18.07 9.84 -5.41
C TYR A 89 -17.06 8.81 -5.92
N VAL A 90 -15.82 8.89 -5.46
CA VAL A 90 -14.74 8.03 -5.94
C VAL A 90 -13.94 7.42 -4.81
N VAL A 91 -13.54 6.16 -4.97
CA VAL A 91 -12.51 5.51 -4.14
C VAL A 91 -11.40 4.96 -5.02
N ALA A 92 -10.19 4.91 -4.49
CA ALA A 92 -9.01 4.39 -5.17
C ALA A 92 -8.93 2.84 -5.09
N GLY A 93 -8.40 2.22 -6.16
CA GLY A 93 -8.02 0.81 -6.20
C GLY A 93 -6.50 0.61 -6.13
N ASN A 94 -6.04 -0.61 -6.39
CA ASN A 94 -4.60 -0.90 -6.29
C ASN A 94 -3.77 -0.25 -7.39
N HIS A 95 -4.33 -0.06 -8.59
CA HIS A 95 -3.63 0.61 -9.68
C HIS A 95 -3.40 2.10 -9.35
N ASP A 96 -4.24 2.71 -8.52
CA ASP A 96 -4.15 4.13 -8.15
C ASP A 96 -3.11 4.41 -7.05
N ALA A 97 -2.69 3.40 -6.28
CA ALA A 97 -1.86 3.57 -5.09
C ALA A 97 -0.44 3.01 -5.23
N LYS A 98 -0.25 1.91 -5.94
CA LYS A 98 0.94 1.07 -5.78
C LYS A 98 2.23 1.64 -6.37
N TRP A 99 2.19 2.21 -7.56
CA TRP A 99 3.37 2.75 -8.28
C TRP A 99 3.42 4.27 -8.26
N SER A 100 2.86 4.85 -7.19
CA SER A 100 2.62 6.27 -7.06
C SER A 100 3.92 7.02 -6.76
N GLU A 101 4.41 7.80 -7.73
CA GLU A 101 5.58 8.67 -7.53
C GLU A 101 5.35 9.76 -6.48
N SER A 102 4.09 10.02 -6.10
CA SER A 102 3.73 10.94 -5.03
C SER A 102 3.53 10.25 -3.67
N GLY A 103 3.65 8.93 -3.57
CA GLY A 103 3.37 8.18 -2.35
C GLY A 103 1.89 8.22 -1.98
N CYS A 104 1.02 7.91 -2.94
CA CYS A 104 -0.44 7.90 -2.78
C CYS A 104 -1.07 9.26 -2.42
N ASN A 105 -0.31 10.37 -2.48
CA ASN A 105 -0.81 11.69 -2.11
C ASN A 105 -1.65 12.34 -3.21
N THR A 106 -1.33 12.09 -4.49
CA THR A 106 -1.97 12.84 -5.58
C THR A 106 -3.45 12.56 -5.69
N PHE A 107 -3.91 11.34 -5.40
CA PHE A 107 -5.33 11.00 -5.42
C PHE A 107 -6.12 11.88 -4.45
N GLU A 108 -5.74 11.90 -3.17
CA GLU A 108 -6.38 12.73 -2.14
C GLU A 108 -6.25 14.23 -2.44
N LYS A 109 -5.11 14.69 -2.98
CA LYS A 109 -4.92 16.10 -3.35
C LYS A 109 -5.79 16.54 -4.54
N VAL A 110 -6.04 15.65 -5.50
CA VAL A 110 -6.77 15.95 -6.73
C VAL A 110 -8.29 15.79 -6.55
N PHE A 111 -8.72 14.74 -5.86
CA PHE A 111 -10.14 14.48 -5.59
C PHE A 111 -10.64 15.14 -4.29
N GLY A 112 -9.74 15.49 -3.37
CA GLY A 112 -10.04 16.15 -2.09
C GLY A 112 -10.30 15.17 -0.93
N TYR A 113 -10.43 13.88 -1.22
CA TYR A 113 -10.73 12.83 -0.24
C TYR A 113 -10.24 11.46 -0.73
N GLY A 114 -10.16 10.48 0.17
CA GLY A 114 -9.81 9.08 -0.13
C GLY A 114 -10.88 8.07 0.27
N HIS A 115 -11.98 8.56 0.86
CA HIS A 115 -13.15 7.81 1.32
C HIS A 115 -14.36 8.74 1.21
N PHE A 116 -15.56 8.19 1.20
CA PHE A 116 -16.78 8.99 1.21
C PHE A 116 -17.84 8.39 2.13
N GLU A 117 -18.71 9.24 2.63
CA GLU A 117 -20.03 8.85 3.13
C GLU A 117 -21.08 9.87 2.70
N PHE A 118 -22.29 9.40 2.43
CA PHE A 118 -23.45 10.25 2.18
C PHE A 118 -24.74 9.42 2.30
N GLU A 119 -25.89 10.10 2.38
CA GLU A 119 -27.19 9.44 2.36
C GLU A 119 -27.96 9.77 1.08
N ALA A 120 -28.56 8.76 0.47
CA ALA A 120 -29.47 8.89 -0.66
C ALA A 120 -30.40 7.68 -0.69
N PHE A 121 -31.64 7.84 -1.17
CA PHE A 121 -32.59 6.72 -1.32
C PHE A 121 -32.94 5.97 -0.03
N GLY A 122 -32.82 6.63 1.12
CA GLY A 122 -32.96 6.01 2.44
C GLY A 122 -31.76 5.15 2.87
N LEU A 123 -30.75 5.01 2.00
CA LEU A 123 -29.50 4.29 2.23
C LEU A 123 -28.41 5.24 2.70
N LYS A 124 -27.51 4.73 3.53
CA LYS A 124 -26.20 5.32 3.76
C LYS A 124 -25.16 4.62 2.88
N PHE A 125 -24.45 5.38 2.07
CA PHE A 125 -23.34 4.89 1.26
C PHE A 125 -22.04 5.14 2.00
N VAL A 126 -21.17 4.13 2.08
CA VAL A 126 -19.83 4.24 2.68
C VAL A 126 -18.82 3.65 1.72
N GLY A 127 -17.83 4.44 1.32
CA GLY A 127 -16.77 4.02 0.40
C GLY A 127 -15.40 4.08 1.05
N THR A 128 -14.62 2.99 0.97
CA THR A 128 -13.21 2.98 1.37
C THR A 128 -12.30 2.57 0.22
N ASN A 129 -11.06 3.07 0.24
CA ASN A 129 -10.01 2.61 -0.63
C ASN A 129 -9.50 1.21 -0.24
N SER A 130 -8.83 0.55 -1.18
CA SER A 130 -8.12 -0.70 -0.95
C SER A 130 -6.97 -0.90 -1.93
N GLY A 131 -6.03 -1.76 -1.55
CA GLY A 131 -4.81 -2.03 -2.30
C GLY A 131 -3.57 -1.94 -1.41
N PRO A 132 -2.40 -2.40 -1.88
CA PRO A 132 -1.17 -2.19 -1.14
C PRO A 132 -0.81 -0.71 -1.15
N ASN A 133 -0.64 -0.14 0.04
CA ASN A 133 -0.26 1.25 0.25
C ASN A 133 1.24 1.42 -0.02
N MET A 134 1.62 1.72 -1.28
CA MET A 134 3.01 1.61 -1.77
C MET A 134 3.64 0.22 -1.48
N ARG A 135 4.81 -0.07 -2.06
CA ARG A 135 5.49 -1.38 -1.96
C ARG A 135 4.70 -2.56 -2.55
N MET A 136 5.42 -3.60 -2.95
CA MET A 136 4.80 -4.84 -3.42
C MET A 136 4.22 -5.62 -2.24
N ALA A 137 2.89 -5.64 -2.09
CA ALA A 137 2.20 -6.50 -1.13
C ALA A 137 0.83 -6.94 -1.68
N PRO A 138 0.20 -7.98 -1.10
CA PRO A 138 -1.21 -8.26 -1.35
C PRO A 138 -2.09 -7.08 -0.89
N ALA A 139 -3.30 -6.98 -1.43
CA ALA A 139 -4.19 -5.88 -1.12
C ALA A 139 -4.68 -5.93 0.34
N LEU A 140 -4.90 -4.76 0.92
CA LEU A 140 -5.60 -4.59 2.19
C LEU A 140 -6.45 -3.32 2.14
N VAL A 141 -7.45 -3.22 3.00
CA VAL A 141 -8.08 -1.93 3.33
C VAL A 141 -7.16 -1.24 4.35
N PRO A 142 -6.63 -0.03 4.05
CA PRO A 142 -5.69 0.65 4.94
C PRO A 142 -6.20 0.76 6.37
N ARG A 143 -5.30 0.69 7.35
CA ARG A 143 -5.66 0.72 8.78
C ARG A 143 -6.46 1.97 9.15
N GLU A 144 -6.11 3.12 8.58
CA GLU A 144 -6.85 4.37 8.73
C GLU A 144 -8.30 4.27 8.21
N SER A 145 -8.52 3.53 7.12
CA SER A 145 -9.84 3.29 6.55
C SER A 145 -10.64 2.26 7.36
N ILE A 146 -9.98 1.27 7.98
CA ILE A 146 -10.63 0.36 8.94
C ILE A 146 -11.10 1.12 10.19
N VAL A 147 -10.24 1.98 10.75
CA VAL A 147 -10.60 2.79 11.93
C VAL A 147 -11.73 3.76 11.60
N LEU A 148 -11.70 4.37 10.42
CA LEU A 148 -12.79 5.21 9.94
C LEU A 148 -14.09 4.40 9.80
N LEU A 149 -14.06 3.26 9.10
CA LEU A 149 -15.24 2.43 8.87
C LEU A 149 -15.91 2.01 10.19
N ASP A 150 -15.12 1.57 11.17
CA ASP A 150 -15.60 1.23 12.52
C ASP A 150 -16.30 2.43 13.19
N SER A 151 -15.70 3.62 13.10
CA SER A 151 -16.30 4.85 13.63
C SER A 151 -17.61 5.22 12.91
N LEU A 152 -17.65 5.10 11.58
CA LEU A 152 -18.83 5.44 10.78
C LEU A 152 -19.99 4.48 11.06
N VAL A 153 -19.70 3.18 11.15
CA VAL A 153 -20.71 2.15 11.47
C VAL A 153 -21.29 2.40 12.87
N LYS A 154 -20.45 2.62 13.88
CA LYS A 154 -20.92 2.90 15.25
C LYS A 154 -21.73 4.18 15.39
N ALA A 155 -21.44 5.18 14.56
CA ALA A 155 -22.19 6.44 14.53
C ALA A 155 -23.51 6.35 13.74
N THR A 156 -23.71 5.27 12.97
CA THR A 156 -24.89 5.09 12.13
C THR A 156 -26.02 4.42 12.94
N PRO A 157 -27.28 4.92 12.86
CA PRO A 157 -28.41 4.25 13.49
C PRO A 157 -28.50 2.77 13.08
N SER A 158 -28.79 1.88 14.02
CA SER A 158 -28.74 0.43 13.80
C SER A 158 -29.74 -0.09 12.76
N ASP A 159 -30.79 0.67 12.47
CA ASP A 159 -31.81 0.40 11.48
C ASP A 159 -31.51 1.02 10.10
N LYS A 160 -30.58 1.98 10.02
CA LYS A 160 -30.23 2.67 8.77
C LYS A 160 -29.55 1.71 7.79
N PRO A 161 -30.17 1.41 6.63
CA PRO A 161 -29.59 0.51 5.64
C PRO A 161 -28.28 1.06 5.08
N ILE A 162 -27.25 0.22 4.98
CA ILE A 162 -25.93 0.60 4.46
C ILE A 162 -25.65 -0.10 3.13
N VAL A 163 -25.06 0.63 2.17
CA VAL A 163 -24.35 0.08 1.01
C VAL A 163 -22.88 0.41 1.14
N PHE A 164 -22.03 -0.62 1.16
CA PHE A 164 -20.59 -0.47 1.27
C PHE A 164 -19.93 -0.60 -0.10
N VAL A 165 -19.02 0.32 -0.43
CA VAL A 165 -18.28 0.34 -1.69
C VAL A 165 -16.80 0.15 -1.42
N ASN A 166 -16.22 -0.86 -2.04
CA ASN A 166 -14.77 -1.09 -2.03
C ASN A 166 -14.36 -1.71 -3.37
N HIS A 167 -13.21 -1.32 -3.91
CA HIS A 167 -12.75 -1.80 -5.20
C HIS A 167 -12.62 -3.34 -5.26
N PHE A 168 -12.01 -3.94 -4.24
CA PHE A 168 -11.82 -5.39 -4.17
C PHE A 168 -13.05 -6.12 -3.60
N PRO A 169 -13.28 -7.38 -4.01
CA PRO A 169 -14.16 -8.27 -3.27
C PRO A 169 -13.66 -8.47 -1.83
N GLN A 170 -14.59 -8.64 -0.89
CA GLN A 170 -14.27 -8.86 0.52
C GLN A 170 -14.00 -10.34 0.80
N ASP A 171 -12.97 -10.87 0.15
CA ASP A 171 -12.50 -12.25 0.24
C ASP A 171 -10.98 -12.34 0.46
N THR A 172 -10.39 -13.51 0.22
CA THR A 172 -8.95 -13.75 0.43
C THR A 172 -8.02 -12.97 -0.50
N SER A 173 -8.54 -12.24 -1.49
CA SER A 173 -7.77 -11.28 -2.29
C SER A 173 -7.38 -10.02 -1.48
N VAL A 174 -8.08 -9.74 -0.37
CA VAL A 174 -7.83 -8.63 0.56
C VAL A 174 -7.45 -9.18 1.92
N LEU A 175 -6.23 -8.93 2.41
CA LEU A 175 -5.67 -9.60 3.59
C LEU A 175 -6.49 -9.41 4.88
N ASN A 176 -7.25 -8.32 4.98
CA ASN A 176 -8.04 -7.97 6.15
C ASN A 176 -9.56 -7.89 5.88
N TYR A 177 -10.05 -8.59 4.85
CA TYR A 177 -11.49 -8.66 4.54
C TYR A 177 -12.33 -9.00 5.77
N PHE A 178 -11.87 -9.94 6.61
CA PHE A 178 -12.57 -10.37 7.81
C PHE A 178 -12.78 -9.22 8.82
N GLN A 179 -11.88 -8.24 8.91
CA GLN A 179 -12.07 -7.07 9.77
C GLN A 179 -13.18 -6.17 9.22
N VAL A 180 -13.22 -5.98 7.90
CA VAL A 180 -14.28 -5.22 7.22
C VAL A 180 -15.62 -5.89 7.45
N LEU A 181 -15.72 -7.21 7.22
CA LEU A 181 -16.96 -7.97 7.41
C LEU A 181 -17.43 -7.94 8.87
N ASP A 182 -16.51 -8.13 9.83
CA ASP A 182 -16.85 -8.08 11.25
C ASP A 182 -17.43 -6.71 11.65
N ILE A 183 -16.88 -5.61 11.12
CA ILE A 183 -17.41 -4.25 11.35
C ILE A 183 -18.77 -4.07 10.68
N LEU A 184 -18.91 -4.41 9.40
CA LEU A 184 -20.15 -4.22 8.65
C LEU A 184 -21.33 -4.99 9.26
N LYS A 185 -21.08 -6.18 9.83
CA LYS A 185 -22.10 -7.00 10.52
C LYS A 185 -22.63 -6.38 11.81
N GLU A 186 -22.02 -5.31 12.33
CA GLU A 186 -22.55 -4.53 13.45
C GLU A 186 -23.61 -3.50 13.00
N SER A 187 -23.90 -3.41 11.69
CA SER A 187 -24.84 -2.46 11.09
C SER A 187 -25.93 -3.14 10.27
N ASN A 188 -26.91 -2.37 9.80
CA ASN A 188 -27.89 -2.82 8.80
C ASN A 188 -27.30 -2.85 7.37
N ILE A 189 -26.18 -3.54 7.17
CA ILE A 189 -25.54 -3.71 5.87
C ILE A 189 -26.44 -4.50 4.91
N GLN A 190 -26.71 -3.93 3.74
CA GLN A 190 -27.56 -4.55 2.72
C GLN A 190 -26.76 -5.13 1.56
N LEU A 191 -25.72 -4.42 1.11
CA LEU A 191 -25.00 -4.77 -0.10
C LEU A 191 -23.56 -4.26 -0.05
N VAL A 192 -22.63 -5.09 -0.51
CA VAL A 192 -21.25 -4.71 -0.82
C VAL A 192 -21.08 -4.64 -2.34
N MET A 193 -20.56 -3.52 -2.85
CA MET A 193 -20.37 -3.28 -4.29
C MET A 193 -18.90 -2.97 -4.61
N GLY A 194 -18.39 -3.50 -5.72
CA GLY A 194 -17.00 -3.30 -6.14
C GLY A 194 -16.73 -3.60 -7.61
N GLY A 195 -15.45 -3.77 -7.95
CA GLY A 195 -14.95 -4.02 -9.30
C GLY A 195 -13.89 -5.13 -9.35
N HIS A 196 -12.70 -4.82 -9.84
CA HIS A 196 -11.48 -5.64 -9.87
C HIS A 196 -11.44 -6.78 -10.89
N TRP A 197 -12.50 -7.59 -11.04
CA TRP A 197 -12.49 -8.76 -11.94
C TRP A 197 -12.96 -8.47 -13.37
N HIS A 198 -13.31 -7.22 -13.67
CA HIS A 198 -13.84 -6.79 -14.97
C HIS A 198 -15.06 -7.59 -15.46
N ASN A 199 -15.83 -8.17 -14.53
CA ASN A 199 -17.02 -8.99 -14.81
C ASN A 199 -18.11 -8.74 -13.77
N ASN A 200 -19.37 -8.94 -14.16
CA ASN A 200 -20.47 -8.97 -13.22
C ASN A 200 -20.49 -10.30 -12.49
N VAL A 201 -20.40 -10.26 -11.17
CA VAL A 201 -20.36 -11.46 -10.33
C VAL A 201 -21.21 -11.23 -9.10
N VAL A 202 -22.06 -12.19 -8.78
CA VAL A 202 -22.79 -12.24 -7.52
C VAL A 202 -21.95 -13.01 -6.50
N LEU A 203 -21.83 -12.45 -5.31
CA LEU A 203 -21.02 -12.96 -4.21
C LEU A 203 -21.84 -12.98 -2.92
N ASP A 204 -21.39 -13.79 -1.96
CA ASP A 204 -21.89 -13.80 -0.59
C ASP A 204 -20.68 -13.71 0.34
N TYR A 205 -20.70 -12.70 1.23
CA TYR A 205 -19.61 -12.44 2.17
C TYR A 205 -20.04 -12.80 3.60
N GLU A 206 -20.08 -14.10 3.88
CA GLU A 206 -20.55 -14.65 5.15
C GLU A 206 -21.98 -14.15 5.50
N GLY A 207 -22.89 -14.21 4.51
CA GLY A 207 -24.29 -13.78 4.61
C GLY A 207 -24.57 -12.32 4.22
N ILE A 208 -23.54 -11.53 3.87
CA ILE A 208 -23.74 -10.19 3.30
C ILE A 208 -23.78 -10.30 1.77
N PRO A 209 -24.87 -9.86 1.11
CA PRO A 209 -24.92 -9.82 -0.35
C PRO A 209 -23.79 -8.98 -0.94
N GLY A 210 -23.15 -9.50 -1.98
CA GLY A 210 -22.05 -8.83 -2.67
C GLY A 210 -22.24 -8.85 -4.18
N ILE A 211 -21.83 -7.78 -4.85
CA ILE A 211 -21.71 -7.76 -6.30
C ILE A 211 -20.40 -7.11 -6.74
N LEU A 212 -19.77 -7.70 -7.74
CA LEU A 212 -18.75 -7.01 -8.53
C LEU A 212 -19.37 -6.57 -9.84
N LEU A 213 -18.96 -5.39 -10.28
CA LEU A 213 -19.39 -4.77 -11.52
C LEU A 213 -18.22 -4.78 -12.50
N ARG A 214 -18.54 -5.01 -13.77
CA ARG A 214 -17.52 -5.06 -14.80
C ARG A 214 -16.88 -3.69 -15.06
N SER A 215 -15.71 -3.74 -15.68
CA SER A 215 -15.02 -2.55 -16.19
C SER A 215 -15.87 -1.81 -17.21
N SER A 216 -15.76 -0.48 -17.18
CA SER A 216 -16.35 0.40 -18.20
C SER A 216 -15.73 0.22 -19.59
N GLN A 217 -14.56 -0.43 -19.66
CA GLN A 217 -13.87 -0.71 -20.91
C GLN A 217 -14.61 -1.76 -21.74
N ALA A 218 -14.66 -1.59 -23.06
CA ALA A 218 -15.36 -2.53 -23.94
C ALA A 218 -14.64 -3.88 -24.02
N LYS A 219 -13.30 -3.91 -24.08
CA LYS A 219 -12.43 -5.11 -24.21
C LYS A 219 -12.99 -6.19 -25.16
N GLY A 220 -13.38 -5.80 -26.37
CA GLY A 220 -13.91 -6.72 -27.40
C GLY A 220 -15.42 -7.05 -27.26
N ARG A 221 -16.15 -6.34 -26.40
CA ARG A 221 -17.62 -6.45 -26.24
C ARG A 221 -18.35 -5.35 -27.03
N LYS A 222 -19.67 -5.28 -26.86
CA LYS A 222 -20.63 -4.47 -27.65
C LYS A 222 -20.44 -2.95 -27.61
N GLY A 223 -19.61 -2.42 -26.71
CA GLY A 223 -19.34 -0.99 -26.59
C GLY A 223 -18.92 -0.56 -25.19
N PRO A 224 -18.70 0.75 -24.98
CA PRO A 224 -18.55 1.35 -23.65
C PRO A 224 -19.78 1.04 -22.79
N VAL A 225 -19.56 0.80 -21.50
CA VAL A 225 -20.62 0.38 -20.58
C VAL A 225 -20.43 0.95 -19.20
N TYR A 226 -21.51 1.11 -18.47
CA TYR A 226 -21.51 1.35 -17.02
C TYR A 226 -22.70 0.63 -16.40
N SER A 227 -22.79 0.60 -15.08
CA SER A 227 -23.94 0.01 -14.38
C SER A 227 -24.92 1.09 -13.95
N ILE A 228 -26.21 0.84 -14.16
CA ILE A 228 -27.28 1.64 -13.55
C ILE A 228 -27.81 0.85 -12.36
N VAL A 229 -27.80 1.49 -11.19
CA VAL A 229 -28.38 0.95 -9.97
C VAL A 229 -29.65 1.71 -9.68
N THR A 230 -30.78 0.99 -9.61
CA THR A 230 -32.08 1.53 -9.26
C THR A 230 -32.43 1.10 -7.85
N VAL A 231 -32.73 2.07 -6.99
CA VAL A 231 -33.34 1.83 -5.68
C VAL A 231 -34.81 2.19 -5.81
N ASP A 232 -35.70 1.29 -5.39
CA ASP A 232 -37.13 1.55 -5.38
C ASP A 232 -37.78 0.83 -4.19
N ASN A 233 -38.14 1.60 -3.16
CA ASN A 233 -38.96 1.15 -2.03
C ASN A 233 -38.52 -0.18 -1.40
N GLY A 234 -37.24 -0.29 -1.03
CA GLY A 234 -36.72 -1.53 -0.44
C GLY A 234 -36.09 -2.48 -1.45
N LYS A 235 -36.17 -2.22 -2.76
CA LYS A 235 -35.55 -3.07 -3.79
C LYS A 235 -34.34 -2.36 -4.41
N ILE A 236 -33.26 -3.09 -4.62
CA ILE A 236 -32.09 -2.65 -5.40
C ILE A 236 -32.01 -3.52 -6.65
N SER A 237 -32.06 -2.92 -7.84
CA SER A 237 -31.88 -3.61 -9.12
C SER A 237 -30.69 -3.03 -9.87
N VAL A 238 -29.88 -3.89 -10.50
CA VAL A 238 -28.65 -3.49 -11.19
C VAL A 238 -28.66 -3.97 -12.63
N SER A 239 -28.41 -3.06 -13.56
CA SER A 239 -28.39 -3.34 -15.00
C SER A 239 -27.09 -2.88 -15.66
N GLU A 240 -26.69 -3.55 -16.74
CA GLU A 240 -25.61 -3.07 -17.60
C GLU A 240 -26.16 -2.13 -18.67
N LYS A 241 -25.70 -0.88 -18.69
CA LYS A 241 -26.02 0.10 -19.72
C LYS A 241 -24.87 0.20 -20.71
N VAL A 242 -25.03 -0.40 -21.88
CA VAL A 242 -24.13 -0.17 -23.03
C VAL A 242 -24.59 1.09 -23.74
N VAL A 243 -23.67 2.04 -23.97
CA VAL A 243 -23.98 3.33 -24.60
C VAL A 243 -24.63 3.10 -25.97
N GLY A 244 -25.77 3.77 -26.20
CA GLY A 244 -26.53 3.65 -27.45
C GLY A 244 -27.33 2.36 -27.64
N ILE A 245 -27.36 1.43 -26.68
CA ILE A 245 -28.16 0.20 -26.73
C ILE A 245 -29.30 0.27 -25.70
N GLU A 246 -30.51 -0.04 -26.17
CA GLU A 246 -31.77 -0.13 -25.42
C GLU A 246 -32.64 -1.28 -25.99
N PRO A 247 -33.53 -1.90 -25.19
CA PRO A 247 -33.62 -1.81 -23.71
C PRO A 247 -32.50 -2.61 -23.02
N PHE A 248 -32.32 -2.37 -21.73
CA PHE A 248 -31.46 -3.18 -20.87
C PHE A 248 -32.23 -3.63 -19.62
N GLU A 249 -32.06 -4.89 -19.24
CA GLU A 249 -32.77 -5.50 -18.11
C GLU A 249 -31.83 -5.66 -16.91
N PRO A 250 -32.36 -5.66 -15.67
CA PRO A 250 -31.55 -5.95 -14.50
C PRO A 250 -31.03 -7.38 -14.54
N TRP A 251 -29.73 -7.54 -14.32
CA TRP A 251 -29.11 -8.86 -14.18
C TRP A 251 -29.01 -9.30 -12.72
N TYR A 252 -29.18 -8.36 -11.79
CA TYR A 252 -29.21 -8.61 -10.34
C TYR A 252 -30.32 -7.79 -9.68
N GLU A 253 -31.00 -8.42 -8.74
CA GLU A 253 -32.01 -7.78 -7.90
C GLU A 253 -31.85 -8.26 -6.46
N LEU A 254 -31.99 -7.34 -5.52
CA LEU A 254 -31.93 -7.57 -4.08
C LEU A 254 -33.13 -6.92 -3.42
N GLN A 255 -33.84 -7.69 -2.60
CA GLN A 255 -34.81 -7.14 -1.66
C GLN A 255 -34.08 -6.82 -0.35
N MET A 256 -34.07 -5.54 0.04
CA MET A 256 -33.51 -5.10 1.32
C MET A 256 -34.26 -5.75 2.47
N THR A 257 -33.53 -6.11 3.52
CA THR A 257 -34.06 -6.77 4.70
C THR A 257 -33.92 -5.87 5.92
N GLU A 258 -34.77 -6.10 6.91
CA GLU A 258 -34.50 -5.64 8.27
C GLU A 258 -33.14 -6.19 8.76
N PRO A 259 -32.49 -5.53 9.74
CA PRO A 259 -31.20 -5.98 10.25
C PRO A 259 -31.26 -7.45 10.68
N LEU A 260 -30.49 -8.32 10.02
CA LEU A 260 -30.38 -9.71 10.41
C LEU A 260 -29.47 -9.82 11.64
N PRO A 261 -29.82 -10.62 12.66
CA PRO A 261 -28.86 -10.96 13.70
C PRO A 261 -27.79 -11.89 13.09
N PHE A 262 -26.68 -11.32 12.62
CA PHE A 262 -25.52 -12.11 12.20
C PHE A 262 -24.99 -12.87 13.42
N ASN A 263 -25.30 -14.15 13.52
CA ASN A 263 -24.73 -14.98 14.57
C ASN A 263 -23.23 -15.09 14.28
N ARG A 264 -22.36 -14.65 15.20
CA ARG A 264 -20.88 -14.71 15.08
C ARG A 264 -20.32 -16.11 14.78
N ARG A 265 -21.17 -17.14 14.80
CA ARG A 265 -20.86 -18.53 14.43
C ARG A 265 -20.98 -18.86 12.94
N TYR A 266 -21.55 -17.99 12.10
CA TYR A 266 -21.52 -18.16 10.63
C TYR A 266 -20.16 -17.72 10.07
N GLN A 267 -19.12 -18.50 10.37
CA GLN A 267 -17.81 -18.40 9.71
C GLN A 267 -17.77 -19.43 8.58
N VAL A 268 -18.34 -19.12 7.43
CA VAL A 268 -18.18 -19.97 6.24
C VAL A 268 -18.04 -19.10 5.00
N TYR A 269 -16.89 -18.45 4.85
CA TYR A 269 -16.14 -18.34 3.60
C TYR A 269 -14.74 -17.74 3.86
N GLY A 270 -13.68 -18.41 3.43
CA GLY A 270 -12.29 -17.93 3.57
C GLY A 270 -11.57 -18.35 4.87
N GLN A 271 -10.26 -18.61 4.78
CA GLN A 271 -9.41 -18.87 5.96
C GLN A 271 -9.11 -17.53 6.65
N ARG A 272 -9.65 -17.32 7.85
CA ARG A 272 -9.22 -16.23 8.75
C ARG A 272 -7.79 -16.51 9.24
N PRO A 273 -7.00 -15.49 9.63
CA PRO A 273 -5.61 -15.70 10.04
C PRO A 273 -5.49 -16.67 11.23
N ASP A 274 -4.71 -17.74 11.06
CA ASP A 274 -4.44 -18.73 12.10
C ASP A 274 -3.08 -18.46 12.77
N TYR A 275 -3.10 -18.24 14.09
CA TYR A 275 -1.93 -18.00 14.93
C TYR A 275 -1.50 -19.24 15.72
N SER A 276 -2.21 -20.36 15.60
CA SER A 276 -1.94 -21.60 16.35
C SER A 276 -0.53 -22.15 16.11
N ALA A 277 0.05 -21.87 14.93
CA ALA A 277 1.42 -22.25 14.57
C ALA A 277 2.48 -21.70 15.53
N ASN A 278 2.20 -20.57 16.21
CA ASN A 278 3.11 -19.99 17.21
C ASN A 278 3.31 -20.93 18.41
N GLY A 279 2.32 -21.78 18.74
CA GLY A 279 2.41 -22.76 19.83
C GLY A 279 3.51 -23.80 19.62
N LYS A 280 4.00 -23.99 18.38
CA LYS A 280 5.14 -24.88 18.09
C LYS A 280 6.48 -24.29 18.54
N TYR A 281 6.54 -22.98 18.78
CA TYR A 281 7.77 -22.24 19.11
C TYR A 281 7.56 -21.36 20.35
N PRO A 282 7.31 -21.95 21.54
CA PRO A 282 6.96 -21.22 22.76
C PRO A 282 8.08 -20.32 23.31
N ASN A 283 9.30 -20.46 22.79
CA ASN A 283 10.44 -19.60 23.14
C ASN A 283 10.32 -18.21 22.50
N VAL A 284 9.60 -18.09 21.39
CA VAL A 284 9.35 -16.79 20.76
C VAL A 284 8.18 -16.11 21.47
N LYS A 285 8.45 -14.96 22.09
CA LYS A 285 7.47 -14.25 22.92
C LYS A 285 7.38 -12.79 22.54
N GLU A 286 6.16 -12.29 22.48
CA GLU A 286 5.91 -10.86 22.40
C GLU A 286 6.15 -10.23 23.78
N LEU A 287 7.09 -9.28 23.85
CA LEU A 287 7.37 -8.52 25.06
C LEU A 287 6.41 -7.34 25.18
N TRP A 288 6.18 -6.64 24.06
CA TRP A 288 5.15 -5.62 23.90
C TRP A 288 4.81 -5.47 22.41
N THR A 289 3.59 -5.00 22.14
CA THR A 289 3.10 -4.59 20.81
C THR A 289 2.24 -3.34 20.92
N LEU A 290 2.43 -2.43 19.97
CA LEU A 290 1.60 -1.26 19.75
C LEU A 290 0.79 -1.45 18.48
N GLN A 291 -0.42 -0.89 18.45
CA GLN A 291 -1.29 -0.86 17.27
C GLN A 291 -1.60 0.60 16.90
N GLU A 292 -1.11 1.03 15.75
CA GLU A 292 -1.37 2.36 15.20
C GLU A 292 -2.76 2.46 14.56
N SER A 293 -3.23 3.70 14.43
CA SER A 293 -4.47 4.07 13.73
C SER A 293 -4.29 4.22 12.22
N GLY A 294 -3.07 4.11 11.70
CA GLY A 294 -2.77 4.15 10.27
C GLY A 294 -1.70 3.12 9.92
N ASP A 295 -1.60 2.83 8.63
CA ASP A 295 -0.60 1.89 8.15
C ASP A 295 0.82 2.33 8.50
N ILE A 296 1.70 1.36 8.67
CA ILE A 296 3.14 1.60 8.71
C ILE A 296 3.68 1.19 7.35
N GLY A 297 4.02 2.17 6.50
CA GLY A 297 4.55 1.89 5.15
C GLY A 297 6.05 1.58 5.12
N ALA A 298 6.73 1.65 6.26
CA ALA A 298 8.18 1.64 6.40
C ALA A 298 8.66 0.76 7.57
N GLY A 299 9.97 0.66 7.76
CA GLY A 299 10.55 -0.02 8.92
C GLY A 299 10.64 0.89 10.16
N ALA A 300 10.94 0.27 11.31
CA ALA A 300 11.41 0.97 12.49
C ALA A 300 12.93 0.86 12.61
N VAL A 301 13.53 1.77 13.39
CA VAL A 301 14.94 1.71 13.79
C VAL A 301 15.05 2.00 15.28
N TYR A 302 16.13 1.54 15.91
CA TYR A 302 16.39 1.84 17.31
C TYR A 302 17.75 2.50 17.52
N SER A 303 17.88 3.26 18.61
CA SER A 303 19.14 3.73 19.14
C SER A 303 19.01 3.91 20.65
N GLU A 304 19.85 3.19 21.40
CA GLU A 304 19.72 3.07 22.85
C GLU A 304 18.30 2.61 23.21
N ASP A 305 17.57 3.36 24.05
CA ASP A 305 16.19 3.08 24.43
C ASP A 305 15.13 3.71 23.50
N ASN A 306 15.51 4.28 22.35
CA ASN A 306 14.58 4.97 21.45
C ASN A 306 14.27 4.10 20.23
N VAL A 307 13.01 3.78 20.01
CA VAL A 307 12.51 3.15 18.78
C VAL A 307 11.78 4.22 17.97
N VAL A 308 12.25 4.48 16.75
CA VAL A 308 11.67 5.47 15.85
C VAL A 308 11.04 4.79 14.64
N TYR A 309 9.79 5.15 14.34
CA TYR A 309 9.04 4.62 13.20
C TYR A 309 8.08 5.68 12.63
N THR A 310 7.46 5.37 11.50
CA THR A 310 6.62 6.31 10.74
C THR A 310 5.32 5.67 10.29
N THR A 311 4.31 6.49 10.03
CA THR A 311 2.99 6.02 9.54
C THR A 311 2.58 6.71 8.24
N THR A 312 1.66 6.09 7.50
CA THR A 312 1.03 6.66 6.30
C THR A 312 0.18 7.87 6.61
N GLN A 313 -0.29 8.01 7.85
CA GLN A 313 -0.91 9.23 8.34
C GLN A 313 0.08 10.38 8.53
N GLY A 314 1.38 10.21 8.22
CA GLY A 314 2.36 11.29 8.27
C GLY A 314 2.91 11.56 9.67
N TYR A 315 2.85 10.60 10.58
CA TYR A 315 3.51 10.72 11.87
C TYR A 315 4.93 10.14 11.83
N VAL A 316 5.85 10.82 12.50
CA VAL A 316 7.11 10.24 12.99
C VAL A 316 6.97 10.11 14.50
N LYS A 317 7.19 8.91 15.02
CA LYS A 317 7.02 8.63 16.45
C LYS A 317 8.27 8.02 17.05
N CYS A 318 8.48 8.30 18.33
CA CYS A 318 9.47 7.60 19.14
C CYS A 318 8.81 6.97 20.35
N VAL A 319 9.13 5.70 20.60
CA VAL A 319 8.70 4.94 21.78
C VAL A 319 9.90 4.39 22.54
N SER A 320 9.71 4.01 23.80
CA SER A 320 10.72 3.29 24.56
C SER A 320 10.95 1.89 23.96
N LEU A 321 12.21 1.48 23.80
CA LEU A 321 12.54 0.12 23.42
C LEU A 321 12.12 -0.87 24.51
N ALA A 322 12.23 -0.49 25.78
CA ALA A 322 11.89 -1.36 26.90
C ALA A 322 10.38 -1.60 27.04
N SER A 323 9.54 -0.57 26.90
CA SER A 323 8.10 -0.65 27.22
C SER A 323 7.14 -0.44 26.03
N GLY A 324 7.61 0.11 24.91
CA GLY A 324 6.73 0.58 23.83
C GLY A 324 5.99 1.88 24.17
N GLU A 325 6.24 2.50 25.32
CA GLU A 325 5.56 3.75 25.69
C GLU A 325 5.98 4.91 24.79
N LEU A 326 5.01 5.72 24.37
CA LEU A 326 5.22 6.90 23.54
C LEU A 326 6.06 7.95 24.28
N LYS A 327 7.19 8.34 23.67
CA LYS A 327 8.05 9.43 24.14
C LYS A 327 7.69 10.75 23.47
N TRP A 328 7.56 10.74 22.14
CA TRP A 328 7.14 11.90 21.36
C TRP A 328 6.51 11.47 20.03
N SER A 329 5.72 12.37 19.45
CA SER A 329 5.07 12.21 18.14
C SER A 329 5.10 13.54 17.40
N VAL A 330 5.47 13.51 16.12
CA VAL A 330 5.52 14.68 15.24
C VAL A 330 4.67 14.39 14.01
N LYS A 331 3.75 15.32 13.69
CA LYS A 331 2.94 15.28 12.46
C LYS A 331 3.65 16.05 11.36
N LEU A 332 3.90 15.39 10.24
CA LEU A 332 4.36 15.98 8.98
C LEU A 332 3.18 16.22 8.02
N ASN A 333 3.43 16.88 6.90
CA ASN A 333 2.39 17.32 5.96
C ASN A 333 2.10 16.32 4.83
N GLY A 334 2.57 15.08 4.95
CA GLY A 334 2.35 14.03 3.95
C GLY A 334 2.63 12.64 4.49
N LYS A 335 2.24 11.61 3.72
CA LYS A 335 2.51 10.20 4.06
C LYS A 335 4.03 9.95 4.16
N VAL A 336 4.43 9.01 5.01
CA VAL A 336 5.85 8.69 5.23
C VAL A 336 6.12 7.21 5.02
N TYR A 337 6.73 6.89 3.87
CA TYR A 337 7.16 5.54 3.46
C TYR A 337 8.67 5.28 3.66
N SER A 338 9.39 6.31 4.12
CA SER A 338 10.81 6.27 4.43
C SER A 338 11.05 5.59 5.78
N THR A 339 11.81 4.49 5.80
CA THR A 339 12.37 3.96 7.05
C THR A 339 13.34 5.00 7.61
N PRO A 340 13.17 5.51 8.85
CA PRO A 340 14.08 6.52 9.40
C PRO A 340 15.52 6.02 9.48
N ALA A 341 16.49 6.92 9.33
CA ALA A 341 17.88 6.65 9.66
C ALA A 341 18.27 7.40 10.93
N VAL A 342 18.94 6.71 11.85
CA VAL A 342 19.38 7.29 13.11
C VAL A 342 20.90 7.27 13.19
N TYR A 343 21.50 8.40 13.58
CA TYR A 343 22.89 8.48 13.97
C TYR A 343 23.06 9.44 15.13
N LYS A 344 23.46 8.92 16.30
CA LYS A 344 23.54 9.68 17.55
C LYS A 344 22.19 10.35 17.83
N LYS A 345 22.15 11.69 17.84
CA LYS A 345 20.92 12.46 18.09
C LYS A 345 20.06 12.74 16.86
N TYR A 346 20.55 12.43 15.65
CA TYR A 346 19.89 12.81 14.40
C TYR A 346 19.00 11.67 13.92
N VAL A 347 17.72 11.97 13.70
CA VAL A 347 16.74 11.13 13.00
C VAL A 347 16.50 11.77 11.64
N VAL A 348 16.77 11.07 10.54
CA VAL A 348 16.53 11.57 9.19
C VAL A 348 15.43 10.77 8.52
N VAL A 349 14.51 11.45 7.85
CA VAL A 349 13.35 10.83 7.20
C VAL A 349 12.93 11.60 5.95
N GLY A 350 12.58 10.89 4.88
CA GLY A 350 11.94 11.46 3.69
C GLY A 350 10.41 11.45 3.82
N CYS A 351 9.74 12.51 3.37
CA CYS A 351 8.29 12.60 3.39
C CYS A 351 7.73 12.88 1.99
N ALA A 352 6.49 12.41 1.75
CA ALA A 352 5.76 12.64 0.52
C ALA A 352 5.22 14.10 0.37
N ASP A 353 5.57 14.99 1.30
CA ASP A 353 5.37 16.44 1.21
C ASP A 353 6.55 17.19 0.53
N ASN A 354 7.44 16.43 -0.12
CA ASN A 354 8.64 16.90 -0.82
C ASN A 354 9.78 17.35 0.11
N ILE A 355 9.77 16.98 1.39
CA ILE A 355 10.78 17.42 2.34
C ILE A 355 11.56 16.23 2.92
N ILE A 356 12.88 16.40 3.06
CA ILE A 356 13.74 15.57 3.90
C ILE A 356 13.88 16.28 5.24
N TYR A 357 13.44 15.63 6.31
CA TYR A 357 13.49 16.17 7.67
C TYR A 357 14.66 15.57 8.44
N CYS A 358 15.26 16.38 9.30
CA CYS A 358 16.09 15.89 10.39
C CYS A 358 15.54 16.35 11.73
N LEU A 359 15.30 15.39 12.62
CA LEU A 359 14.73 15.60 13.94
C LEU A 359 15.75 15.20 15.02
N ASP A 360 15.62 15.78 16.20
CA ASP A 360 16.31 15.35 17.40
C ASP A 360 15.65 14.10 17.99
N ILE A 361 16.42 13.04 18.23
CA ILE A 361 15.89 11.75 18.70
C ILE A 361 15.23 11.82 20.09
N LYS A 362 15.64 12.77 20.94
CA LYS A 362 15.11 12.87 22.31
C LYS A 362 13.79 13.61 22.36
N SER A 363 13.61 14.61 21.50
CA SER A 363 12.48 15.55 21.57
C SER A 363 11.55 15.53 20.35
N GLY A 364 11.97 14.94 19.23
CA GLY A 364 11.29 15.05 17.95
C GLY A 364 11.44 16.44 17.30
N LYS A 365 12.14 17.39 17.93
CA LYS A 365 12.28 18.75 17.39
C LYS A 365 13.02 18.75 16.06
N GLU A 366 12.50 19.48 15.07
CA GLU A 366 13.19 19.73 13.81
C GLU A 366 14.55 20.42 14.05
N LEU A 367 15.61 19.80 13.54
CA LEU A 367 16.97 20.33 13.52
C LEU A 367 17.26 21.06 12.21
N TRP A 368 16.82 20.47 11.09
CA TRP A 368 16.85 21.08 9.77
C TRP A 368 15.86 20.37 8.84
N LYS A 369 15.58 21.00 7.70
CA LYS A 369 14.84 20.41 6.59
C LYS A 369 15.49 20.77 5.25
N HIS A 370 15.34 19.88 4.27
CA HIS A 370 15.81 20.08 2.90
C HIS A 370 14.63 19.91 1.93
N HIS A 371 14.37 20.92 1.11
CA HIS A 371 13.27 20.91 0.15
C HIS A 371 13.68 20.22 -1.16
N CYS A 372 12.84 19.30 -1.61
CA CYS A 372 12.91 18.65 -2.92
C CYS A 372 11.78 19.18 -3.82
N ASP A 373 11.84 18.87 -5.12
CA ASP A 373 10.83 19.33 -6.07
C ASP A 373 9.61 18.39 -6.13
N LYS A 374 9.78 17.14 -5.67
CA LYS A 374 8.74 16.09 -5.58
C LYS A 374 8.94 15.21 -4.33
N SER A 375 7.99 14.30 -4.10
CA SER A 375 7.93 13.41 -2.94
C SER A 375 9.23 12.68 -2.68
N VAL A 376 9.55 12.50 -1.40
CA VAL A 376 10.71 11.73 -0.94
C VAL A 376 10.21 10.42 -0.34
N LEU A 377 10.25 9.36 -1.16
CA LEU A 377 9.75 8.03 -0.78
C LEU A 377 10.88 7.10 -0.30
N ALA A 378 12.11 7.35 -0.77
CA ALA A 378 13.29 6.57 -0.41
C ALA A 378 13.63 6.66 1.07
N SER A 379 14.32 5.63 1.58
CA SER A 379 14.85 5.63 2.94
C SER A 379 16.30 6.15 2.97
N PRO A 380 16.67 7.05 3.89
CA PRO A 380 18.03 7.58 3.97
C PRO A 380 19.05 6.51 4.40
N ASN A 381 20.27 6.64 3.91
CA ASN A 381 21.45 5.98 4.46
C ASN A 381 22.41 7.03 5.02
N ILE A 382 22.92 6.83 6.23
CA ILE A 382 23.89 7.73 6.87
C ILE A 382 25.23 7.03 6.90
N TYR A 383 26.22 7.60 6.22
CA TYR A 383 27.59 7.11 6.22
C TYR A 383 28.54 8.29 6.37
N ASP A 384 29.45 8.20 7.35
CA ASP A 384 30.52 9.19 7.58
C ASP A 384 30.00 10.64 7.71
N GLY A 385 28.89 10.82 8.43
CA GLY A 385 28.27 12.15 8.65
C GLY A 385 27.56 12.74 7.43
N VAL A 386 27.32 11.94 6.38
CA VAL A 386 26.59 12.34 5.17
C VAL A 386 25.34 11.47 5.01
N VAL A 387 24.22 12.09 4.64
CA VAL A 387 22.93 11.47 4.34
C VAL A 387 22.83 11.26 2.83
N TYR A 388 22.57 10.04 2.39
CA TYR A 388 22.34 9.68 1.00
C TYR A 388 20.88 9.29 0.79
N ILE A 389 20.18 9.98 -0.11
CA ILE A 389 18.75 9.77 -0.33
C ILE A 389 18.31 10.24 -1.73
N GLY A 390 17.38 9.48 -2.33
CA GLY A 390 16.73 9.81 -3.60
C GLY A 390 15.30 10.30 -3.40
N ALA A 391 14.76 10.97 -4.42
CA ALA A 391 13.37 11.44 -4.45
C ALA A 391 12.73 11.18 -5.82
N SER A 392 11.46 11.55 -5.97
CA SER A 392 10.73 11.42 -7.24
C SER A 392 11.04 12.51 -8.26
N ASP A 393 11.95 13.44 -7.96
CA ASP A 393 12.32 14.58 -8.80
C ASP A 393 13.51 14.34 -9.74
N GLY A 394 13.83 13.07 -10.00
CA GLY A 394 14.94 12.70 -10.88
C GLY A 394 16.32 12.95 -10.27
N ARG A 395 16.40 13.20 -8.94
CA ARG A 395 17.65 13.47 -8.24
C ARG A 395 17.95 12.47 -7.13
N PHE A 396 19.23 12.15 -7.01
CA PHE A 396 19.83 11.51 -5.83
C PHE A 396 20.83 12.48 -5.19
N ARG A 397 20.85 12.57 -3.85
CA ARG A 397 21.58 13.62 -3.13
C ARG A 397 22.43 13.05 -2.00
N ALA A 398 23.52 13.77 -1.72
CA ALA A 398 24.27 13.68 -0.48
C ALA A 398 24.10 14.98 0.31
N LEU A 399 23.68 14.89 1.56
CA LEU A 399 23.48 16.04 2.46
C LEU A 399 24.37 15.90 3.69
N ASN A 400 24.92 17.01 4.17
CA ASN A 400 25.64 17.01 5.44
C ASN A 400 24.66 16.74 6.60
N LEU A 401 24.90 15.70 7.41
CA LEU A 401 23.98 15.27 8.46
C LEU A 401 23.66 16.35 9.49
N LYS A 402 24.61 17.24 9.80
CA LYS A 402 24.44 18.24 10.86
C LYS A 402 23.65 19.46 10.40
N THR A 403 23.73 19.78 9.11
CA THR A 403 23.24 21.07 8.57
C THR A 403 22.14 20.91 7.52
N GLY A 404 21.99 19.73 6.92
CA GLY A 404 21.09 19.51 5.78
C GLY A 404 21.59 20.15 4.47
N HIS A 405 22.77 20.76 4.48
CA HIS A 405 23.35 21.40 3.30
C HIS A 405 23.76 20.35 2.26
N LEU A 406 23.51 20.66 0.99
CA LEU A 406 23.90 19.81 -0.13
C LEU A 406 25.41 19.66 -0.21
N VAL A 407 25.89 18.42 -0.22
CA VAL A 407 27.30 18.08 -0.52
C VAL A 407 27.44 17.90 -2.03
N TRP A 408 26.59 17.07 -2.63
CA TRP A 408 26.47 16.90 -4.08
C TRP A 408 25.07 16.40 -4.45
N SER A 409 24.70 16.55 -5.73
CA SER A 409 23.50 15.96 -6.31
C SER A 409 23.78 15.34 -7.67
N PHE A 410 23.20 14.18 -7.94
CA PHE A 410 23.12 13.55 -9.25
C PHE A 410 21.71 13.74 -9.81
N SER A 411 21.56 14.39 -10.97
CA SER A 411 20.25 14.83 -11.51
C SER A 411 19.76 14.03 -12.72
N ASP A 412 20.32 12.85 -12.95
CA ASP A 412 20.05 12.01 -14.13
C ASP A 412 19.31 10.71 -13.79
N VAL A 413 18.62 10.67 -12.65
CA VAL A 413 17.73 9.55 -12.29
C VAL A 413 16.47 9.62 -13.17
N LYS A 414 16.08 8.50 -13.79
CA LYS A 414 15.03 8.51 -14.83
C LYS A 414 13.65 8.13 -14.27
N GLY A 415 13.61 7.36 -13.18
CA GLY A 415 12.41 7.07 -12.39
C GLY A 415 12.50 7.61 -10.96
N PHE A 416 11.46 7.39 -10.17
CA PHE A 416 11.55 7.70 -8.74
C PHE A 416 12.33 6.62 -7.98
N VAL A 417 12.95 7.03 -6.87
CA VAL A 417 13.70 6.15 -5.96
C VAL A 417 12.82 5.82 -4.76
N GLU A 418 12.72 4.53 -4.41
CA GLU A 418 11.88 4.03 -3.32
C GLU A 418 12.68 3.31 -2.22
N SER A 419 13.75 2.61 -2.57
CA SER A 419 14.53 1.82 -1.61
C SER A 419 15.64 2.60 -0.90
N LYS A 420 16.23 1.96 0.12
CA LYS A 420 17.45 2.43 0.77
C LYS A 420 18.66 2.11 -0.13
N ALA A 421 19.52 3.10 -0.35
CA ALA A 421 20.78 2.91 -1.07
C ALA A 421 21.81 2.11 -0.25
N TYR A 422 22.64 1.33 -0.93
CA TYR A 422 23.89 0.83 -0.37
C TYR A 422 24.94 1.93 -0.40
N VAL A 423 25.75 2.06 0.65
CA VAL A 423 26.83 3.04 0.75
C VAL A 423 28.03 2.38 1.46
N ASP A 424 29.22 2.49 0.88
CA ASP A 424 30.49 2.18 1.54
C ASP A 424 31.47 3.36 1.45
N GLU A 425 32.77 3.14 1.55
CA GLU A 425 33.78 4.20 1.45
C GLU A 425 33.99 4.75 0.02
N ALA A 426 33.64 3.96 -1.00
CA ALA A 426 33.94 4.22 -2.41
C ALA A 426 32.69 4.66 -3.18
N GLN A 427 31.55 4.00 -2.97
CA GLN A 427 30.39 4.14 -3.84
C GLN A 427 29.04 4.16 -3.13
N VAL A 428 28.05 4.70 -3.83
CA VAL A 428 26.63 4.70 -3.49
C VAL A 428 25.87 3.96 -4.58
N VAL A 429 25.08 2.94 -4.22
CA VAL A 429 24.32 2.12 -5.17
C VAL A 429 22.84 2.13 -4.86
N PHE A 430 22.01 2.45 -5.85
CA PHE A 430 20.55 2.54 -5.69
C PHE A 430 19.80 2.24 -7.00
N GLY A 431 18.54 1.82 -6.90
CA GLY A 431 17.67 1.53 -8.03
C GLY A 431 16.57 2.58 -8.23
N ASP A 432 16.06 2.70 -9.46
CA ASP A 432 14.92 3.56 -9.80
C ASP A 432 13.81 2.81 -10.56
N TRP A 433 12.59 3.36 -10.55
CA TRP A 433 11.44 2.78 -11.25
C TRP A 433 11.50 2.91 -12.78
N ALA A 434 12.63 3.32 -13.34
CA ALA A 434 12.93 3.27 -14.78
C ALA A 434 13.91 2.13 -15.11
N ASN A 435 13.84 1.03 -14.35
CA ASN A 435 14.59 -0.21 -14.53
C ASN A 435 16.12 -0.05 -14.46
N THR A 436 16.62 0.98 -13.78
CA THR A 436 18.06 1.29 -13.72
C THR A 436 18.59 1.16 -12.30
N LEU A 437 19.74 0.50 -12.14
CA LEU A 437 20.58 0.52 -10.96
C LEU A 437 21.78 1.43 -11.24
N TYR A 438 22.05 2.36 -10.35
CA TYR A 438 23.12 3.35 -10.45
C TYR A 438 24.22 3.02 -9.45
N SER A 439 25.48 3.25 -9.83
CA SER A 439 26.58 3.39 -8.90
C SER A 439 27.22 4.76 -9.08
N LEU A 440 27.31 5.52 -8.00
CA LEU A 440 27.93 6.84 -7.96
C LEU A 440 29.18 6.79 -7.07
N ASP A 441 30.20 7.55 -7.43
CA ASP A 441 31.32 7.83 -6.54
C ASP A 441 30.80 8.55 -5.29
N ARG A 442 31.09 8.01 -4.10
CA ARG A 442 30.53 8.52 -2.83
C ARG A 442 30.88 9.97 -2.58
N ALA A 443 32.13 10.35 -2.87
CA ALA A 443 32.66 11.66 -2.49
C ALA A 443 32.14 12.78 -3.41
N SER A 444 32.04 12.51 -4.71
CA SER A 444 31.71 13.51 -5.73
C SER A 444 30.30 13.40 -6.32
N GLY A 445 29.63 12.25 -6.15
CA GLY A 445 28.34 11.97 -6.77
C GLY A 445 28.42 11.69 -8.27
N LYS A 446 29.62 11.57 -8.84
CA LYS A 446 29.82 11.27 -10.26
C LYS A 446 29.37 9.85 -10.57
N LEU A 447 28.66 9.68 -11.69
CA LEU A 447 28.26 8.37 -12.18
C LEU A 447 29.49 7.51 -12.47
N MET A 448 29.56 6.34 -11.85
CA MET A 448 30.57 5.31 -12.14
C MET A 448 30.07 4.37 -13.23
N TRP A 449 28.86 3.84 -13.04
CA TRP A 449 28.22 2.95 -14.02
C TRP A 449 26.71 2.87 -13.79
N THR A 450 26.01 2.35 -14.81
CA THR A 450 24.59 1.96 -14.71
C THR A 450 24.42 0.50 -15.11
N TRP A 451 23.52 -0.20 -14.44
CA TRP A 451 23.07 -1.53 -14.80
C TRP A 451 21.56 -1.52 -15.05
N ARG A 452 21.08 -2.25 -16.06
CA ARG A 452 19.68 -2.17 -16.50
C ARG A 452 19.05 -3.54 -16.68
N VAL A 453 17.83 -3.65 -16.17
CA VAL A 453 16.91 -4.75 -16.50
C VAL A 453 16.15 -4.38 -17.76
N LYS A 454 16.19 -5.24 -18.79
CA LYS A 454 15.42 -5.03 -20.02
C LYS A 454 14.02 -5.60 -19.81
N GLY A 455 12.98 -4.79 -19.95
CA GLY A 455 11.61 -5.30 -19.90
C GLY A 455 10.63 -4.28 -19.35
N SER A 456 9.52 -4.79 -18.82
CA SER A 456 8.47 -4.00 -18.20
C SER A 456 9.02 -3.17 -17.03
N ARG A 457 8.45 -1.97 -16.80
CA ARG A 457 8.67 -1.16 -15.59
C ARG A 457 8.47 -1.96 -14.29
N MET A 458 7.65 -3.01 -14.36
CA MET A 458 7.31 -3.90 -13.25
C MET A 458 8.49 -4.75 -12.75
N TYR A 459 9.60 -4.77 -13.49
CA TYR A 459 10.80 -5.57 -13.17
C TYR A 459 11.96 -4.73 -12.63
N SER A 460 11.66 -3.51 -12.21
CA SER A 460 12.64 -2.56 -11.71
C SER A 460 13.40 -3.06 -10.45
N PRO A 461 14.70 -2.72 -10.30
CA PRO A 461 15.43 -2.91 -9.05
C PRO A 461 15.11 -1.86 -7.96
N ALA A 462 14.15 -0.95 -8.17
CA ALA A 462 13.82 0.16 -7.27
C ALA A 462 13.38 -0.26 -5.87
N ALA A 463 12.79 -1.44 -5.73
CA ALA A 463 12.33 -1.98 -4.45
C ALA A 463 13.43 -2.78 -3.72
N VAL A 464 14.62 -2.90 -4.30
CA VAL A 464 15.70 -3.75 -3.80
C VAL A 464 16.65 -2.92 -2.96
N TRP A 465 17.10 -3.47 -1.83
CA TRP A 465 18.19 -2.92 -1.03
C TRP A 465 19.46 -3.70 -1.41
N PRO A 466 20.36 -3.16 -2.24
CA PRO A 466 21.54 -3.91 -2.68
C PRO A 466 22.43 -4.28 -1.48
N VAL A 467 23.02 -5.47 -1.52
CA VAL A 467 24.04 -5.87 -0.55
C VAL A 467 25.37 -6.11 -1.26
N LYS A 468 26.49 -5.83 -0.58
CA LYS A 468 27.83 -5.95 -1.17
C LYS A 468 28.74 -6.79 -0.28
N SER A 469 29.58 -7.61 -0.91
CA SER A 469 30.73 -8.25 -0.29
C SER A 469 31.94 -8.17 -1.22
N GLY A 470 33.04 -7.58 -0.73
CA GLY A 470 34.21 -7.29 -1.57
C GLY A 470 33.83 -6.49 -2.83
N ASN A 471 34.20 -6.99 -4.00
CA ASN A 471 33.87 -6.39 -5.31
C ASN A 471 32.55 -6.93 -5.91
N ARG A 472 31.64 -7.48 -5.10
CA ARG A 472 30.38 -8.08 -5.58
C ARG A 472 29.18 -7.41 -4.95
N LEU A 473 28.33 -6.85 -5.79
CA LEU A 473 26.98 -6.45 -5.46
C LEU A 473 26.01 -7.59 -5.76
N PHE A 474 25.02 -7.75 -4.90
CA PHE A 474 23.92 -8.69 -5.09
C PHE A 474 22.61 -7.92 -5.14
N VAL A 475 21.87 -8.17 -6.21
CA VAL A 475 20.53 -7.60 -6.42
C VAL A 475 19.60 -8.70 -6.92
N VAL A 476 18.33 -8.58 -6.55
CA VAL A 476 17.27 -9.51 -6.97
C VAL A 476 16.20 -8.71 -7.68
N THR A 477 15.62 -9.21 -8.76
CA THR A 477 14.64 -8.43 -9.53
C THR A 477 13.29 -9.14 -9.58
N PRO A 478 12.19 -8.41 -9.81
CA PRO A 478 10.88 -9.01 -10.03
C PRO A 478 10.78 -9.92 -11.27
N GLU A 479 11.82 -9.99 -12.12
CA GLU A 479 12.00 -11.04 -13.15
C GLU A 479 12.19 -12.45 -12.57
N ARG A 480 12.20 -12.58 -11.23
CA ARG A 480 12.46 -13.81 -10.49
C ARG A 480 13.90 -14.29 -10.69
N LYS A 481 14.84 -13.35 -10.61
CA LYS A 481 16.28 -13.57 -10.81
C LYS A 481 17.11 -12.91 -9.72
N THR A 482 18.20 -13.58 -9.37
CA THR A 482 19.29 -13.07 -8.53
C THR A 482 20.50 -12.77 -9.42
N TYR A 483 21.14 -11.64 -9.19
CA TYR A 483 22.33 -11.21 -9.91
C TYR A 483 23.49 -11.00 -8.94
N SER A 484 24.69 -11.41 -9.35
CA SER A 484 25.93 -10.85 -8.82
C SER A 484 26.52 -9.92 -9.87
N ILE A 485 26.79 -8.69 -9.49
CA ILE A 485 27.30 -7.60 -10.32
C ILE A 485 28.66 -7.19 -9.76
N GLU A 486 29.64 -6.99 -10.62
CA GLU A 486 30.94 -6.48 -10.22
C GLU A 486 30.79 -5.01 -9.77
N ALA A 487 31.16 -4.71 -8.52
CA ALA A 487 30.89 -3.41 -7.91
C ALA A 487 31.67 -2.26 -8.59
N SER A 488 32.87 -2.55 -9.11
CA SER A 488 33.72 -1.56 -9.78
C SER A 488 33.24 -1.18 -11.19
N SER A 489 32.61 -2.09 -11.94
CA SER A 489 32.30 -1.89 -13.37
C SER A 489 30.81 -1.94 -13.71
N GLY A 490 29.96 -2.49 -12.84
CA GLY A 490 28.56 -2.75 -13.14
C GLY A 490 28.34 -3.97 -14.05
N SER A 491 29.39 -4.76 -14.34
CA SER A 491 29.28 -5.95 -15.18
C SER A 491 28.60 -7.10 -14.44
N THR A 492 27.58 -7.72 -15.03
CA THR A 492 26.97 -8.94 -14.47
C THR A 492 28.00 -10.06 -14.47
N MET A 493 28.36 -10.57 -13.28
CA MET A 493 29.25 -11.71 -13.13
C MET A 493 28.50 -13.03 -13.33
N TRP A 494 27.30 -13.12 -12.76
CA TRP A 494 26.37 -14.23 -12.98
C TRP A 494 24.93 -13.83 -12.68
N GLU A 495 23.99 -14.60 -13.24
CA GLU A 495 22.59 -14.59 -12.84
C GLU A 495 22.14 -16.00 -12.42
N HIS A 496 21.14 -16.09 -11.56
CA HIS A 496 20.52 -17.34 -11.12
C HIS A 496 19.00 -17.17 -11.06
N ARG A 497 18.27 -18.23 -11.45
CA ARG A 497 16.80 -18.23 -11.37
C ARG A 497 16.34 -18.32 -9.91
N GLY A 498 15.37 -17.51 -9.53
CA GLY A 498 14.90 -17.37 -8.16
C GLY A 498 15.41 -16.08 -7.52
N GLY A 499 14.59 -15.53 -6.63
CA GLY A 499 14.82 -14.24 -5.98
C GLY A 499 13.85 -13.17 -6.46
N ARG A 500 13.27 -12.41 -5.54
CA ARG A 500 12.44 -11.25 -5.85
C ARG A 500 12.47 -10.26 -4.69
N GLU A 501 13.06 -9.09 -4.92
CA GLU A 501 13.03 -7.87 -4.08
C GLU A 501 13.57 -8.01 -2.64
N SER A 502 13.71 -9.23 -2.11
CA SER A 502 14.17 -9.54 -0.76
C SER A 502 15.52 -10.25 -0.78
N VAL A 503 16.55 -9.49 -0.39
CA VAL A 503 17.95 -9.95 -0.28
C VAL A 503 18.56 -9.41 1.01
N GLY A 504 19.39 -10.20 1.67
CA GLY A 504 20.18 -9.80 2.83
C GLY A 504 21.54 -10.50 2.85
N ILE A 505 22.38 -10.14 3.81
CA ILE A 505 23.77 -10.59 3.87
C ILE A 505 24.16 -10.93 5.31
N SER A 506 25.03 -11.91 5.49
CA SER A 506 25.63 -12.23 6.80
C SER A 506 26.54 -11.12 7.31
N ALA A 507 26.77 -11.08 8.62
CA ALA A 507 27.67 -10.10 9.23
C ALA A 507 29.11 -10.18 8.70
N LEU A 508 29.60 -11.38 8.36
CA LEU A 508 30.92 -11.58 7.76
C LEU A 508 30.96 -11.27 6.26
N GLY A 509 29.80 -11.04 5.64
CA GLY A 509 29.70 -10.83 4.19
C GLY A 509 30.02 -12.08 3.37
N ASP A 510 30.07 -13.27 3.96
CA ASP A 510 30.39 -14.54 3.30
C ASP A 510 29.15 -15.22 2.68
N ARG A 511 27.94 -14.80 3.07
CA ARG A 511 26.66 -15.41 2.67
C ARG A 511 25.63 -14.36 2.31
N VAL A 512 24.86 -14.63 1.26
CA VAL A 512 23.72 -13.82 0.82
C VAL A 512 22.45 -14.64 0.83
N PHE A 513 21.42 -14.16 1.52
CA PHE A 513 20.13 -14.81 1.64
C PHE A 513 19.13 -14.16 0.68
N VAL A 514 18.46 -14.97 -0.13
CA VAL A 514 17.53 -14.49 -1.15
C VAL A 514 16.21 -15.25 -1.06
N LYS A 515 15.13 -14.51 -0.81
CA LYS A 515 13.78 -15.08 -0.78
C LYS A 515 13.19 -15.14 -2.19
N THR A 516 12.54 -16.26 -2.50
CA THR A 516 11.79 -16.45 -3.74
C THR A 516 10.29 -16.18 -3.54
N MET A 517 9.52 -16.20 -4.63
CA MET A 517 8.07 -16.00 -4.57
C MET A 517 7.27 -17.18 -4.00
N LYS A 518 7.91 -18.34 -3.84
CA LYS A 518 7.21 -19.55 -3.40
C LYS A 518 8.13 -20.44 -2.61
N ASP A 519 7.90 -20.52 -1.30
CA ASP A 519 8.48 -21.46 -0.33
C ASP A 519 10.01 -21.45 -0.18
N THR A 520 10.81 -21.07 -1.17
CA THR A 520 12.26 -21.23 -1.16
C THR A 520 12.98 -19.97 -0.70
N VAL A 521 13.99 -20.14 0.16
CA VAL A 521 15.04 -19.16 0.42
C VAL A 521 16.38 -19.78 0.00
N PHE A 522 17.13 -19.09 -0.84
CA PHE A 522 18.48 -19.47 -1.22
C PHE A 522 19.51 -18.82 -0.30
N CYS A 523 20.59 -19.54 -0.03
CA CYS A 523 21.83 -18.99 0.49
C CYS A 523 22.93 -19.15 -0.55
N PHE A 524 23.53 -18.03 -0.95
CA PHE A 524 24.63 -18.01 -1.89
C PHE A 524 25.94 -17.67 -1.17
N SER A 525 27.03 -18.30 -1.59
CA SER A 525 28.38 -17.86 -1.26
C SER A 525 28.68 -16.52 -1.95
N THR A 526 29.41 -15.65 -1.26
CA THR A 526 29.92 -14.40 -1.84
C THR A 526 31.33 -14.53 -2.39
N ALA A 527 31.93 -15.72 -2.33
CA ALA A 527 33.27 -15.96 -2.84
C ALA A 527 33.38 -15.62 -4.33
N PRO A 528 34.57 -15.20 -4.82
CA PRO A 528 34.78 -14.93 -6.23
C PRO A 528 34.46 -16.14 -7.15
N ALA A 529 33.35 -16.06 -7.89
CA ALA A 529 32.94 -17.02 -8.92
C ALA A 529 32.20 -16.35 -10.11
N MET A 530 32.29 -16.95 -11.30
CA MET A 530 31.52 -16.55 -12.50
C MET A 530 30.21 -17.33 -12.66
N LYS A 531 29.87 -18.16 -11.68
CA LYS A 531 28.60 -18.87 -11.58
C LYS A 531 28.11 -18.77 -10.14
N ALA A 532 26.80 -18.77 -9.95
CA ALA A 532 26.21 -18.78 -8.62
C ALA A 532 26.63 -20.04 -7.85
N GLN A 533 27.04 -19.86 -6.60
CA GLN A 533 27.36 -20.95 -5.68
C GLN A 533 26.29 -21.01 -4.60
N VAL A 534 25.29 -21.88 -4.80
CA VAL A 534 24.24 -22.12 -3.81
C VAL A 534 24.81 -23.00 -2.70
N LEU A 535 24.84 -22.48 -1.48
CA LEU A 535 25.26 -23.22 -0.28
C LEU A 535 24.12 -24.11 0.22
N TRP A 536 22.90 -23.59 0.21
CA TRP A 536 21.68 -24.34 0.50
C TRP A 536 20.46 -23.63 -0.09
N ALA A 537 19.35 -24.37 -0.19
CA ALA A 537 18.03 -23.86 -0.55
C ALA A 537 17.01 -24.42 0.45
N ALA A 538 16.44 -23.56 1.28
CA ALA A 538 15.54 -23.94 2.37
C ALA A 538 14.08 -23.88 1.91
N ASP A 539 13.31 -24.94 2.20
CA ASP A 539 11.85 -24.94 2.08
C ASP A 539 11.23 -24.37 3.37
N THR A 540 10.78 -23.12 3.26
CA THR A 540 10.17 -22.35 4.35
C THR A 540 8.68 -22.59 4.48
N GLN A 541 8.01 -23.31 3.57
CA GLN A 541 6.56 -23.58 3.59
C GLN A 541 5.70 -22.34 3.93
N ILE A 542 6.07 -21.16 3.41
CA ILE A 542 5.33 -19.90 3.62
C ILE A 542 4.26 -19.67 2.55
N GLY A 543 4.23 -20.50 1.51
CA GLY A 543 3.37 -20.39 0.35
C GLY A 543 3.87 -19.34 -0.65
N TYR A 544 2.92 -18.82 -1.44
CA TYR A 544 3.18 -17.72 -2.36
C TYR A 544 3.40 -16.42 -1.57
N ASP A 545 4.51 -15.74 -1.78
CA ASP A 545 4.92 -14.56 -1.01
C ASP A 545 5.59 -13.52 -1.94
N ILE A 546 5.23 -12.25 -1.80
CA ILE A 546 5.78 -11.16 -2.61
C ILE A 546 6.40 -10.04 -1.79
N ALA A 547 6.70 -10.27 -0.50
CA ALA A 547 7.21 -9.22 0.38
C ALA A 547 8.61 -8.76 -0.06
N PRO A 548 8.80 -7.46 -0.38
CA PRO A 548 10.07 -6.89 -0.85
C PRO A 548 11.03 -6.60 0.30
N THR A 549 10.65 -6.93 1.53
CA THR A 549 11.44 -6.64 2.72
C THR A 549 12.75 -7.43 2.72
N PRO A 550 13.91 -6.79 2.88
CA PRO A 550 15.19 -7.47 3.02
C PRO A 550 15.18 -8.49 4.16
N THR A 551 15.85 -9.62 3.98
CA THR A 551 16.09 -10.55 5.09
C THR A 551 17.08 -9.93 6.07
N ALA A 552 16.86 -10.07 7.36
CA ALA A 552 17.81 -9.63 8.39
C ALA A 552 18.74 -10.79 8.79
N TYR A 553 19.90 -10.47 9.36
CA TYR A 553 20.83 -11.45 9.91
C TYR A 553 21.29 -11.04 11.30
N TYR A 554 21.36 -11.98 12.23
CA TYR A 554 22.01 -11.78 13.52
C TYR A 554 22.41 -13.11 14.17
N GLU A 555 23.61 -13.19 14.72
CA GLU A 555 24.13 -14.35 15.50
C GLU A 555 23.82 -15.72 14.87
N GLY A 556 24.13 -15.88 13.58
CA GLY A 556 23.95 -17.17 12.88
C GLY A 556 22.52 -17.47 12.42
N MET A 557 21.59 -16.52 12.56
CA MET A 557 20.22 -16.63 12.05
C MET A 557 19.96 -15.65 10.91
N ALA A 558 19.28 -16.13 9.86
CA ALA A 558 18.66 -15.30 8.84
C ALA A 558 17.16 -15.21 9.10
N PHE A 559 16.63 -14.00 9.25
CA PHE A 559 15.20 -13.74 9.46
C PHE A 559 14.53 -13.39 8.14
N VAL A 560 13.52 -14.17 7.80
CA VAL A 560 12.80 -14.08 6.53
C VAL A 560 11.42 -13.48 6.80
N PRO A 561 11.16 -12.24 6.35
CA PRO A 561 9.86 -11.58 6.47
C PRO A 561 8.89 -12.10 5.40
N THR A 562 7.59 -12.18 5.74
CA THR A 562 6.52 -12.54 4.80
C THR A 562 5.54 -11.41 4.53
N ASP A 563 4.79 -11.52 3.45
CA ASP A 563 3.69 -10.61 3.09
C ASP A 563 2.38 -10.90 3.84
N LYS A 564 2.38 -11.96 4.65
CA LYS A 564 1.26 -12.41 5.50
C LYS A 564 1.61 -12.36 6.99
N GLY A 565 2.53 -11.49 7.38
CA GLY A 565 2.80 -11.15 8.79
C GLY A 565 3.50 -12.23 9.58
N SER A 566 4.19 -13.15 8.92
CA SER A 566 5.01 -14.18 9.54
C SER A 566 6.50 -13.86 9.41
N ILE A 567 7.27 -14.41 10.34
CA ILE A 567 8.73 -14.40 10.34
C ILE A 567 9.20 -15.84 10.40
N VAL A 568 10.16 -16.19 9.57
CA VAL A 568 10.86 -17.49 9.62
C VAL A 568 12.33 -17.23 9.95
N ALA A 569 12.81 -17.78 11.05
CA ALA A 569 14.24 -17.78 11.36
C ALA A 569 14.88 -19.06 10.84
N LEU A 570 15.89 -18.89 9.99
CA LEU A 570 16.69 -19.98 9.44
C LEU A 570 18.07 -19.97 10.07
N ASN A 571 18.63 -21.14 10.34
CA ASN A 571 20.05 -21.28 10.59
C ASN A 571 20.81 -20.84 9.33
N ALA A 572 21.68 -19.84 9.45
CA ALA A 572 22.38 -19.24 8.32
C ALA A 572 23.35 -20.20 7.62
N GLU A 573 23.84 -21.21 8.34
CA GLU A 573 24.80 -22.19 7.83
C GLU A 573 24.10 -23.33 7.10
N THR A 574 23.00 -23.85 7.66
CA THR A 574 22.33 -25.07 7.18
C THR A 574 21.03 -24.82 6.41
N GLY A 575 20.38 -23.68 6.63
CA GLY A 575 19.04 -23.39 6.09
C GLY A 575 17.90 -24.03 6.89
N GLU A 576 18.19 -24.70 8.02
CA GLU A 576 17.16 -25.31 8.86
C GLU A 576 16.29 -24.26 9.53
N ILE A 577 14.98 -24.51 9.59
CA ILE A 577 14.04 -23.64 10.30
C ILE A 577 14.26 -23.78 11.80
N MET A 578 14.71 -22.70 12.43
CA MET A 578 14.89 -22.63 13.88
C MET A 578 13.57 -22.32 14.59
N TRP A 579 12.84 -21.33 14.07
CA TRP A 579 11.50 -21.00 14.55
C TRP A 579 10.68 -20.25 13.51
N ARG A 580 9.36 -20.22 13.75
CA ARG A 580 8.41 -19.39 13.00
C ARG A 580 7.52 -18.64 13.96
N TYR A 581 7.14 -17.43 13.58
CA TYR A 581 6.21 -16.63 14.37
C TYR A 581 5.30 -15.81 13.47
N LYS A 582 3.99 -15.94 13.64
CA LYS A 582 2.98 -15.11 13.00
C LYS A 582 2.63 -13.95 13.93
N LEU A 583 2.97 -12.74 13.49
CA LEU A 583 2.73 -11.47 14.19
C LEU A 583 1.47 -10.76 13.68
N SER A 584 1.20 -10.90 12.39
CA SER A 584 0.13 -10.20 11.67
C SER A 584 -0.41 -11.05 10.51
N PHE A 585 -1.33 -10.49 9.75
CA PHE A 585 -1.77 -10.93 8.43
C PHE A 585 -1.23 -10.04 7.30
N ALA A 586 -0.56 -8.92 7.60
CA ALA A 586 -0.03 -7.95 6.63
C ALA A 586 1.49 -8.03 6.45
N LEU A 587 2.02 -7.33 5.45
CA LEU A 587 3.46 -7.28 5.15
C LEU A 587 4.30 -6.97 6.39
N VAL A 588 5.31 -7.80 6.68
CA VAL A 588 6.39 -7.45 7.63
C VAL A 588 7.35 -6.47 6.96
N ASN A 589 7.34 -5.20 7.37
CA ASN A 589 8.12 -4.13 6.74
C ASN A 589 9.61 -4.14 7.10
N SER A 590 9.94 -4.59 8.31
CA SER A 590 11.31 -4.64 8.81
C SER A 590 11.44 -5.62 9.97
N ILE A 591 12.63 -6.20 10.08
CA ILE A 591 13.06 -7.01 11.23
C ILE A 591 14.41 -6.44 11.63
N VAL A 592 14.50 -5.93 12.86
CA VAL A 592 15.68 -5.26 13.38
C VAL A 592 16.14 -5.99 14.65
N PRO A 593 17.17 -6.83 14.56
CA PRO A 593 17.79 -7.45 15.72
C PRO A 593 18.30 -6.41 16.71
N ILE A 594 18.05 -6.63 18.00
CA ILE A 594 18.61 -5.81 19.08
C ILE A 594 19.96 -6.42 19.45
N GLU A 595 21.01 -5.61 19.35
CA GLU A 595 22.39 -6.05 19.54
C GLU A 595 22.85 -5.84 20.98
N ASN A 596 23.87 -6.58 21.42
CA ASN A 596 24.55 -6.41 22.71
C ASN A 596 23.63 -6.54 23.94
N VAL A 597 22.58 -7.37 23.82
CA VAL A 597 21.64 -7.69 24.91
C VAL A 597 21.80 -9.14 25.37
N LYS A 598 21.50 -9.41 26.65
CA LYS A 598 21.62 -10.76 27.24
C LYS A 598 20.60 -11.74 26.67
N GLU A 599 19.40 -11.25 26.37
CA GLU A 599 18.30 -12.01 25.78
C GLU A 599 18.11 -11.52 24.35
N ARG A 600 18.08 -12.45 23.39
CA ARG A 600 17.95 -12.14 21.97
C ARG A 600 16.57 -11.53 21.72
N LYS A 601 16.55 -10.40 21.01
CA LYS A 601 15.33 -9.67 20.70
C LYS A 601 15.34 -9.16 19.27
N ILE A 602 14.16 -9.07 18.67
CA ILE A 602 13.93 -8.42 17.38
C ILE A 602 12.80 -7.42 17.50
N LEU A 603 13.02 -6.22 16.95
CA LEU A 603 12.00 -5.23 16.71
C LEU A 603 11.39 -5.46 15.32
N VAL A 604 10.07 -5.50 15.24
CA VAL A 604 9.34 -5.85 14.02
C VAL A 604 8.22 -4.84 13.79
N THR A 605 8.00 -4.47 12.55
CA THR A 605 6.87 -3.64 12.13
C THR A 605 6.07 -4.29 11.01
N THR A 606 4.75 -4.16 11.02
CA THR A 606 3.88 -4.69 9.95
C THR A 606 2.98 -3.60 9.36
N MET A 607 2.60 -3.77 8.09
CA MET A 607 1.89 -2.75 7.31
C MET A 607 0.56 -2.34 7.93
N ASP A 608 -0.14 -3.24 8.61
CA ASP A 608 -1.39 -2.99 9.34
C ASP A 608 -1.22 -2.16 10.62
N GLY A 609 -0.03 -1.59 10.86
CA GLY A 609 0.20 -0.62 11.92
C GLY A 609 0.75 -1.21 13.22
N LYS A 610 1.33 -2.42 13.21
CA LYS A 610 1.96 -2.97 14.42
C LYS A 610 3.43 -2.58 14.54
N VAL A 611 3.85 -2.29 15.78
CA VAL A 611 5.25 -2.21 16.20
C VAL A 611 5.41 -3.14 17.39
N SER A 612 6.33 -4.10 17.31
CA SER A 612 6.42 -5.20 18.26
C SER A 612 7.87 -5.50 18.61
N LEU A 613 8.13 -5.79 19.89
CA LEU A 613 9.40 -6.34 20.34
C LEU A 613 9.20 -7.80 20.74
N LEU A 614 9.93 -8.71 20.08
CA LEU A 614 9.88 -10.14 20.37
C LEU A 614 11.20 -10.60 21.02
N SER A 615 11.15 -11.52 21.98
CA SER A 615 12.31 -12.33 22.39
C SER A 615 12.24 -13.74 21.80
N TYR A 616 13.38 -14.42 21.65
CA TYR A 616 13.48 -15.75 21.02
C TYR A 616 14.70 -16.57 21.44
#